data_AF-A0A8H6PSD9-F1
#
_entry.id   AF-A0A8H6PSD9-F1
#
_cell.length_a   1.000
_cell.length_b   1.000
_cell.length_c   1.000
_cell.angle_alpha   90.00
_cell.angle_beta   90.00
_cell.angle_gamma   90.00
#
_symmetry.space_group_name_H-M   'P 1'
#
loop_
_entity.id
_entity.type
_entity.pdbx_description
1 polymer ?
#
loop_
_entity_poly.entity_id
_entity_poly.type
_entity_poly.pdbx_seq_one_letter_code
_entity_poly.pdbx_strand_id
1 'polypeptide(L)'
;MFVYRPQDLPQDPVFPADLEKLGYFINEKDQIRKIANPEQEFQFKINRNDRWNDLQRGAMNGCIRTIVSSRLRSLGLTTIRLPLSSGPKDAHVLIWVSANLARASRVIAVFGEPIQDLGIWAYRTVGTEGVNAGSAVAFARAILGRKSAASFKDADTALVLANTGQLIWHCGSSRAVTHQTWLALPRSSAVDAPLTMTRRNKIPSNQDWQEHVACVFDEILSARGRLVRKDVKIDIIGLSEGGLGAIRYLAAEWDTWRPFISAIALSNPLHYTHIDLVEESPAVPSSFVSFISSRCRSYVLSDKPVGFPVPGFQEHGCNCYSSGEALHTECIMPKAWEDMLEWLAKMYANPSDGEAHLEFKELDGATSETVVGNGD
;
A
#
# COMPACT_ATOMS: atom_id res chain seq x y z
N MET A 1 -24.15 -41.32 9.62
CA MET A 1 -23.20 -40.18 9.63
C MET A 1 -22.27 -40.39 10.82
N PHE A 2 -20.98 -40.62 10.58
CA PHE A 2 -20.01 -40.77 11.67
C PHE A 2 -19.66 -39.37 12.20
N VAL A 3 -19.96 -39.10 13.46
CA VAL A 3 -19.57 -37.86 14.14
C VAL A 3 -18.40 -38.20 15.04
N TYR A 4 -17.22 -37.63 14.75
CA TYR A 4 -16.06 -37.76 15.62
C TYR A 4 -16.34 -37.09 16.97
N ARG A 5 -15.84 -37.66 18.07
CA ARG A 5 -15.93 -36.98 19.37
C ARG A 5 -14.97 -35.79 19.34
N PRO A 6 -15.26 -34.69 20.07
CA PRO A 6 -14.37 -33.53 20.11
C PRO A 6 -12.92 -33.86 20.49
N GLN A 7 -12.73 -34.89 21.32
CA GLN A 7 -11.43 -35.39 21.79
C GLN A 7 -10.60 -36.06 20.68
N ASP A 8 -11.28 -36.59 19.66
CA ASP A 8 -10.68 -37.33 18.54
C ASP A 8 -10.37 -36.39 17.35
N LEU A 9 -10.72 -35.10 17.47
CA LEU A 9 -10.43 -34.11 16.44
C LEU A 9 -8.94 -33.73 16.50
N PRO A 10 -8.30 -33.47 15.34
CA PRO A 10 -6.91 -33.03 15.31
C PRO A 10 -6.75 -31.70 16.05
N GLN A 11 -5.74 -31.60 16.90
CA GLN A 11 -5.44 -30.35 17.59
C GLN A 11 -5.08 -29.25 16.59
N ASP A 12 -5.47 -28.01 16.92
CA ASP A 12 -5.06 -26.84 16.14
C ASP A 12 -3.53 -26.66 16.28
N PRO A 13 -2.76 -26.57 15.19
CA PRO A 13 -1.31 -26.49 15.30
C PRO A 13 -0.89 -25.15 15.90
N VAL A 14 0.25 -25.14 16.60
CA VAL A 14 0.76 -23.93 17.24
C VAL A 14 2.14 -23.62 16.68
N PHE A 15 2.28 -22.41 16.13
CA PHE A 15 3.54 -21.87 15.65
C PHE A 15 3.87 -20.60 16.43
N PRO A 16 4.97 -20.56 17.20
CA PRO A 16 5.36 -19.35 17.92
C PRO A 16 5.74 -18.25 16.93
N ALA A 17 5.28 -17.02 17.14
CA ALA A 17 5.68 -15.85 16.35
C ALA A 17 7.09 -15.37 16.77
N ASP A 18 8.07 -16.24 16.56
CA ASP A 18 9.48 -16.06 16.90
C ASP A 18 10.31 -16.67 15.77
N LEU A 19 11.17 -15.85 15.16
CA LEU A 19 11.84 -16.22 13.91
C LEU A 19 12.74 -17.45 14.09
N GLU A 20 13.52 -17.50 15.17
CA GLU A 20 14.42 -18.61 15.47
C GLU A 20 13.64 -19.90 15.78
N LYS A 21 12.55 -19.79 16.55
CA LYS A 21 11.69 -20.95 16.86
C LYS A 21 10.93 -21.46 15.65
N LEU A 22 10.68 -20.62 14.65
CA LEU A 22 10.16 -21.04 13.34
C LEU A 22 11.25 -21.69 12.47
N GLY A 23 12.50 -21.69 12.90
CA GLY A 23 13.63 -22.26 12.17
C GLY A 23 14.23 -21.29 11.14
N TYR A 24 14.10 -19.98 11.35
CA TYR A 24 14.55 -18.94 10.42
C TYR A 24 15.46 -17.91 11.11
N PHE A 25 16.25 -17.21 10.31
CA PHE A 25 17.04 -16.04 10.70
C PHE A 25 17.05 -15.00 9.58
N ILE A 26 17.49 -13.76 9.89
CA ILE A 26 17.73 -12.72 8.88
C ILE A 26 19.23 -12.70 8.58
N ASN A 27 19.61 -12.87 7.32
CA ASN A 27 21.00 -12.81 6.89
C ASN A 27 21.49 -11.36 6.69
N GLU A 28 22.77 -11.20 6.33
CA GLU A 28 23.39 -9.88 6.08
C GLU A 28 22.76 -9.11 4.90
N LYS A 29 22.07 -9.81 3.99
CA LYS A 29 21.34 -9.23 2.86
C LYS A 29 19.89 -8.85 3.22
N ASP A 30 19.53 -8.89 4.49
CA ASP A 30 18.19 -8.62 5.01
C ASP A 30 17.10 -9.62 4.56
N GLN A 31 17.51 -10.83 4.17
CA GLN A 31 16.62 -11.88 3.71
C GLN A 31 16.31 -12.88 4.83
N ILE A 32 15.06 -13.34 4.90
CA ILE A 32 14.64 -14.40 5.82
C ILE A 32 15.02 -15.76 5.22
N ARG A 33 15.86 -16.52 5.92
CA ARG A 33 16.39 -17.81 5.46
C ARG A 33 16.27 -18.87 6.55
N LYS A 34 16.16 -20.14 6.16
CA LYS A 34 16.09 -21.25 7.11
C LYS A 34 17.44 -21.44 7.81
N ILE A 35 17.40 -21.71 9.11
CA ILE A 35 18.60 -22.05 9.90
C ILE A 35 19.21 -23.37 9.39
N ALA A 36 18.37 -24.38 9.13
CA ALA A 36 18.83 -25.70 8.69
C ALA A 36 19.38 -25.69 7.24
N ASN A 37 18.99 -24.71 6.42
CA ASN A 37 19.49 -24.52 5.07
C ASN A 37 19.45 -23.02 4.70
N PRO A 38 20.55 -22.28 4.88
CA PRO A 38 20.62 -20.84 4.65
C PRO A 38 20.30 -20.35 3.23
N GLU A 39 20.28 -21.25 2.24
CA GLU A 39 19.91 -20.92 0.86
C GLU A 39 18.38 -20.94 0.65
N GLN A 40 17.65 -21.61 1.55
CA GLN A 40 16.21 -21.81 1.39
C GLN A 40 15.39 -20.66 2.00
N GLU A 41 14.45 -20.15 1.21
CA GLU A 41 13.48 -19.13 1.62
C GLU A 41 12.37 -19.69 2.52
N PHE A 42 11.40 -18.83 2.86
CA PHE A 42 10.19 -19.27 3.57
C PHE A 42 9.44 -20.36 2.79
N GLN A 43 9.18 -21.48 3.45
CA GLN A 43 8.44 -22.59 2.85
C GLN A 43 7.00 -22.54 3.35
N PHE A 44 6.08 -22.07 2.51
CA PHE A 44 4.66 -22.00 2.87
C PHE A 44 4.02 -23.40 2.99
N LYS A 45 4.23 -24.26 1.98
CA LYS A 45 3.66 -25.61 1.94
C LYS A 45 4.53 -26.58 2.73
N ILE A 46 4.23 -26.73 4.01
CA ILE A 46 4.83 -27.71 4.92
C ILE A 46 3.92 -28.90 5.22
N ASN A 47 2.61 -28.76 4.97
CA ASN A 47 1.61 -29.79 5.20
C ASN A 47 0.57 -29.80 4.07
N ARG A 48 -0.11 -30.94 3.90
CA ARG A 48 -1.26 -31.07 2.98
C ARG A 48 -2.50 -30.33 3.50
N ASN A 49 -2.64 -30.21 4.82
CA ASN A 49 -3.70 -29.43 5.43
C ASN A 49 -3.30 -27.93 5.45
N ASP A 50 -4.11 -27.10 4.78
CA ASP A 50 -3.85 -25.67 4.67
C ASP A 50 -3.83 -24.94 6.01
N ARG A 51 -4.51 -25.46 7.05
CA ARG A 51 -4.50 -24.88 8.40
C ARG A 51 -3.08 -24.75 8.97
N TRP A 52 -2.23 -25.74 8.77
CA TRP A 52 -0.83 -25.71 9.22
C TRP A 52 -0.03 -24.65 8.45
N ASN A 53 -0.19 -24.62 7.14
CA ASN A 53 0.50 -23.66 6.26
C ASN A 53 0.11 -22.22 6.63
N ASP A 54 -1.19 -21.98 6.84
CA ASP A 54 -1.73 -20.67 7.20
C ASP A 54 -1.30 -20.19 8.58
N LEU A 55 -1.27 -21.08 9.57
CA LEU A 55 -0.83 -20.73 10.92
C LEU A 55 0.68 -20.47 10.97
N GLN A 56 1.49 -21.25 10.27
CA GLN A 56 2.92 -20.96 10.12
C GLN A 56 3.14 -19.61 9.43
N ARG A 57 2.43 -19.34 8.32
CA ARG A 57 2.47 -18.04 7.63
C ARG A 57 2.04 -16.91 8.56
N GLY A 58 0.98 -17.09 9.35
CA GLY A 58 0.52 -16.10 10.32
C GLY A 58 1.57 -15.78 11.38
N ALA A 59 2.28 -16.80 11.89
CA ALA A 59 3.38 -16.63 12.83
C ALA A 59 4.57 -15.90 12.19
N MET A 60 4.95 -16.26 10.96
CA MET A 60 6.00 -15.58 10.20
C MET A 60 5.66 -14.11 9.94
N ASN A 61 4.44 -13.81 9.49
CA ASN A 61 3.96 -12.45 9.31
C ASN A 61 3.98 -11.67 10.63
N GLY A 62 3.69 -12.32 11.75
CA GLY A 62 3.86 -11.75 13.10
C GLY A 62 5.28 -11.32 13.42
N CYS A 63 6.28 -12.15 13.06
CA CYS A 63 7.69 -11.81 13.19
C CYS A 63 8.05 -10.59 12.33
N ILE A 64 7.67 -10.63 11.05
CA ILE A 64 7.94 -9.57 10.07
C ILE A 64 7.36 -8.24 10.54
N ARG A 65 6.09 -8.21 10.98
CA ARG A 65 5.46 -7.00 11.53
C ARG A 65 6.24 -6.40 12.69
N THR A 66 6.76 -7.24 13.58
CA THR A 66 7.55 -6.79 14.74
C THR A 66 8.87 -6.16 14.30
N ILE A 67 9.58 -6.80 13.36
CA ILE A 67 10.83 -6.30 12.78
C ILE A 67 10.60 -4.96 12.08
N VAL A 68 9.61 -4.89 11.19
CA VAL A 68 9.24 -3.67 10.44
C VAL A 68 8.85 -2.54 11.39
N SER A 69 8.01 -2.83 12.38
CA SER A 69 7.62 -1.83 13.39
C SER A 69 8.83 -1.28 14.16
N SER A 70 9.78 -2.13 14.55
CA SER A 70 11.01 -1.69 15.22
C SER A 70 11.87 -0.80 14.33
N ARG A 71 12.00 -1.15 13.05
CA ARG A 71 12.77 -0.38 12.07
C ARG A 71 12.13 0.97 11.74
N LEU A 72 10.81 1.02 11.58
CA LEU A 72 10.08 2.28 11.37
C LEU A 72 10.18 3.21 12.59
N ARG A 73 10.08 2.68 13.82
CA ARG A 73 10.34 3.49 15.03
C ARG A 73 11.76 4.06 15.07
N SER A 74 12.75 3.27 14.65
CA SER A 74 14.15 3.72 14.58
C SER A 74 14.37 4.84 13.56
N LEU A 75 13.47 4.98 12.57
CA LEU A 75 13.44 6.09 11.62
C LEU A 75 12.64 7.31 12.13
N GLY A 76 12.11 7.27 13.36
CA GLY A 76 11.36 8.36 13.96
C GLY A 76 9.87 8.37 13.62
N LEU A 77 9.30 7.24 13.17
CA LEU A 77 7.86 7.10 13.07
C LEU A 77 7.23 6.65 14.40
N THR A 78 6.04 7.17 14.67
CA THR A 78 5.20 6.80 15.81
C THR A 78 3.81 6.43 15.32
N THR A 79 3.05 5.69 16.12
CA THR A 79 1.68 5.31 15.76
C THR A 79 0.64 6.28 16.34
N ILE A 80 -0.36 6.61 15.54
CA ILE A 80 -1.59 7.30 15.98
C ILE A 80 -2.76 6.32 15.89
N ARG A 81 -3.71 6.41 16.84
CA ARG A 81 -4.96 5.66 16.82
C ARG A 81 -6.02 6.42 16.04
N LEU A 82 -6.72 5.73 15.16
CA LEU A 82 -7.92 6.21 14.49
C LEU A 82 -9.14 5.37 14.89
N PRO A 83 -10.30 5.99 15.14
CA PRO A 83 -10.50 7.45 15.20
C PRO A 83 -9.73 8.08 16.38
N LEU A 84 -9.41 9.37 16.30
CA LEU A 84 -8.63 10.10 17.31
C LEU A 84 -9.32 10.17 18.67
N SER A 85 -10.65 10.00 18.68
CA SER A 85 -11.47 9.90 19.89
C SER A 85 -11.29 8.57 20.63
N SER A 86 -10.73 7.54 20.00
CA SER A 86 -10.54 6.21 20.60
C SER A 86 -9.43 6.20 21.65
N GLY A 87 -9.80 5.74 22.85
CA GLY A 87 -8.86 5.41 23.91
C GLY A 87 -8.09 4.10 23.64
N PRO A 88 -7.11 3.75 24.50
CA PRO A 88 -6.28 2.55 24.32
C PRO A 88 -7.05 1.22 24.32
N LYS A 89 -8.24 1.18 24.92
CA LYS A 89 -9.09 -0.01 25.03
C LYS A 89 -10.25 -0.02 24.04
N ASP A 90 -10.53 1.11 23.41
CA ASP A 90 -11.61 1.25 22.45
C ASP A 90 -11.18 0.67 21.10
N ALA A 91 -12.15 0.30 20.26
CA ALA A 91 -11.85 -0.16 18.92
C ALA A 91 -11.13 0.94 18.12
N HIS A 92 -9.96 0.61 17.61
CA HIS A 92 -9.14 1.54 16.83
C HIS A 92 -8.24 0.81 15.85
N VAL A 93 -7.82 1.53 14.81
CA VAL A 93 -6.76 1.14 13.89
C VAL A 93 -5.54 2.04 14.11
N LEU A 94 -4.34 1.50 13.94
CA LEU A 94 -3.11 2.29 14.01
C LEU A 94 -2.69 2.73 12.62
N ILE A 95 -2.17 3.95 12.51
CA ILE A 95 -1.42 4.45 11.34
C ILE A 95 0.00 4.81 11.77
N TRP A 96 0.96 4.87 10.83
CA TRP A 96 2.27 5.44 11.13
C TRP A 96 2.35 6.91 10.70
N VAL A 97 2.96 7.73 11.54
CA VAL A 97 3.27 9.13 11.22
C VAL A 97 4.70 9.47 11.62
N SER A 98 5.39 10.30 10.84
CA SER A 98 6.72 10.80 11.20
C SER A 98 6.63 11.88 12.29
N ALA A 99 7.66 11.96 13.14
CA ALA A 99 7.70 12.91 14.26
C ALA A 99 7.67 14.40 13.86
N ASN A 100 7.96 14.74 12.60
CA ASN A 100 7.93 16.11 12.07
C ASN A 100 6.58 16.52 11.46
N LEU A 101 5.53 15.70 11.53
CA LEU A 101 4.24 15.95 10.87
C LEU A 101 3.66 17.37 11.08
N ALA A 102 3.74 17.90 12.30
CA ALA A 102 3.17 19.21 12.65
C ALA A 102 3.94 20.41 12.08
N ARG A 103 5.21 20.23 11.68
CA ARG A 103 6.08 21.33 11.18
C ARG A 103 6.39 21.24 9.69
N ALA A 104 6.30 20.04 9.13
CA ALA A 104 6.63 19.75 7.74
C ALA A 104 5.82 20.60 6.75
N SER A 105 6.49 21.25 5.80
CA SER A 105 5.86 21.94 4.67
C SER A 105 5.20 20.97 3.69
N ARG A 106 5.68 19.73 3.66
CA ARG A 106 5.23 18.69 2.73
C ARG A 106 4.88 17.41 3.48
N VAL A 107 3.77 16.76 3.12
CA VAL A 107 3.39 15.44 3.63
C VAL A 107 3.22 14.50 2.46
N ILE A 108 3.84 13.33 2.54
CA ILE A 108 3.51 12.20 1.66
C ILE A 108 2.56 11.29 2.44
N ALA A 109 1.32 11.14 1.97
CA ALA A 109 0.33 10.25 2.53
C ALA A 109 0.20 8.99 1.66
N VAL A 110 0.47 7.82 2.25
CA VAL A 110 0.39 6.53 1.57
C VAL A 110 -0.85 5.79 2.01
N PHE A 111 -1.71 5.45 1.05
CA PHE A 111 -2.89 4.59 1.24
C PHE A 111 -2.61 3.22 0.65
N GLY A 112 -2.39 2.24 1.53
CA GLY A 112 -1.99 0.88 1.17
C GLY A 112 -3.12 0.02 0.58
N GLU A 113 -2.79 -1.23 0.28
CA GLU A 113 -3.77 -2.23 -0.14
C GLU A 113 -4.52 -2.84 1.06
N PRO A 114 -5.84 -3.11 0.95
CA PRO A 114 -6.65 -3.65 2.05
C PRO A 114 -6.30 -5.08 2.50
N ILE A 115 -5.36 -5.74 1.84
CA ILE A 115 -4.92 -7.09 2.19
C ILE A 115 -3.59 -7.11 2.96
N GLN A 116 -2.84 -6.02 2.94
CA GLN A 116 -1.50 -5.95 3.54
C GLN A 116 -1.58 -5.48 5.01
N ASP A 117 -0.59 -5.89 5.80
CA ASP A 117 -0.42 -5.35 7.13
C ASP A 117 0.20 -3.94 7.08
N LEU A 118 -0.06 -3.10 8.08
CA LEU A 118 0.51 -1.76 8.16
C LEU A 118 2.04 -1.74 8.00
N GLY A 119 2.50 -1.03 6.97
CA GLY A 119 3.92 -0.88 6.65
C GLY A 119 4.50 -2.02 5.83
N ILE A 120 3.69 -2.98 5.37
CA ILE A 120 4.10 -4.04 4.44
C ILE A 120 3.57 -3.69 3.04
N TRP A 121 4.42 -3.85 2.02
CA TRP A 121 4.03 -3.71 0.62
C TRP A 121 3.66 -5.07 0.05
N ALA A 122 4.59 -6.03 0.16
CA ALA A 122 4.39 -7.39 -0.32
C ALA A 122 5.18 -8.39 0.51
N TYR A 123 4.46 -9.32 1.14
CA TYR A 123 5.09 -10.47 1.80
C TYR A 123 5.92 -11.34 0.85
N ARG A 124 5.56 -11.36 -0.44
CA ARG A 124 6.34 -12.02 -1.49
C ARG A 124 7.74 -11.42 -1.60
N THR A 125 7.84 -10.10 -1.76
CA THR A 125 9.11 -9.38 -1.82
C THR A 125 9.90 -9.50 -0.51
N VAL A 126 9.21 -9.53 0.65
CA VAL A 126 9.88 -9.81 1.93
C VAL A 126 10.58 -11.17 1.93
N GLY A 127 9.95 -12.20 1.36
CA GLY A 127 10.52 -13.55 1.28
C GLY A 127 11.70 -13.67 0.33
N THR A 128 11.63 -12.99 -0.83
CA THR A 128 12.60 -13.13 -1.92
C THR A 128 13.75 -12.10 -1.83
N GLU A 129 13.42 -10.83 -1.68
CA GLU A 129 14.36 -9.70 -1.77
C GLU A 129 14.79 -9.16 -0.41
N GLY A 130 13.94 -9.31 0.61
CA GLY A 130 14.27 -8.98 2.00
C GLY A 130 13.26 -8.08 2.69
N VAL A 131 13.37 -7.99 4.01
CA VAL A 131 12.37 -7.32 4.86
C VAL A 131 12.23 -5.84 4.49
N ASN A 132 13.34 -5.13 4.27
CA ASN A 132 13.32 -3.72 3.87
C ASN A 132 12.75 -3.49 2.48
N ALA A 133 12.99 -4.42 1.54
CA ALA A 133 12.55 -4.29 0.16
C ALA A 133 11.02 -4.48 0.04
N GLY A 134 10.45 -5.45 0.76
CA GLY A 134 9.01 -5.71 0.75
C GLY A 134 8.19 -4.89 1.75
N SER A 135 8.78 -3.88 2.40
CA SER A 135 8.11 -3.07 3.43
C SER A 135 8.41 -1.58 3.28
N ALA A 136 7.70 -0.77 4.06
CA ALA A 136 7.86 0.67 4.09
C ALA A 136 9.21 1.15 4.65
N VAL A 137 10.10 0.26 5.10
CA VAL A 137 11.35 0.67 5.78
C VAL A 137 12.31 1.37 4.84
N ALA A 138 12.58 0.83 3.65
CA ALA A 138 13.48 1.48 2.68
C ALA A 138 12.88 2.80 2.19
N PHE A 139 11.59 2.79 1.85
CA PHE A 139 10.81 3.96 1.48
C PHE A 139 10.84 5.08 2.54
N ALA A 140 10.52 4.76 3.80
CA ALA A 140 10.54 5.73 4.89
C ALA A 140 11.95 6.27 5.16
N ARG A 141 12.99 5.44 4.97
CA ARG A 141 14.39 5.88 5.08
C ARG A 141 14.76 6.86 3.99
N ALA A 142 14.28 6.66 2.76
CA ALA A 142 14.52 7.59 1.66
C ALA A 142 13.91 8.97 1.93
N ILE A 143 12.71 9.01 2.51
CA ILE A 143 12.00 10.27 2.83
C ILE A 143 12.58 10.95 4.08
N LEU A 144 12.79 10.19 5.17
CA LEU A 144 13.11 10.76 6.50
C LEU A 144 14.62 10.75 6.81
N GLY A 145 15.43 10.10 5.99
CA GLY A 145 16.85 9.88 6.24
C GLY A 145 17.68 11.17 6.14
N ARG A 146 18.36 11.53 7.23
CA ARG A 146 19.29 12.70 7.29
C ARG A 146 20.48 12.62 6.33
N LYS A 147 20.81 11.44 5.79
CA LYS A 147 21.96 11.16 4.92
C LYS A 147 21.61 10.13 3.83
N SER A 148 20.54 10.34 3.06
CA SER A 148 20.34 9.54 1.84
C SER A 148 21.30 10.05 0.74
N ALA A 149 21.90 9.11 -0.01
CA ALA A 149 22.67 9.40 -1.22
C ALA A 149 21.75 9.68 -2.42
N ALA A 150 20.47 9.32 -2.31
CA ALA A 150 19.46 9.74 -3.26
C ALA A 150 19.13 11.22 -3.03
N SER A 151 18.97 11.96 -4.13
CA SER A 151 18.78 13.41 -4.22
C SER A 151 17.52 13.96 -3.53
N PHE A 152 16.78 13.14 -2.78
CA PHE A 152 15.53 13.45 -2.07
C PHE A 152 15.71 14.28 -0.79
N LYS A 153 16.64 15.24 -0.76
CA LYS A 153 16.83 16.11 0.39
C LYS A 153 15.78 17.23 0.43
N ASP A 154 14.54 16.85 0.69
CA ASP A 154 13.56 17.78 1.25
C ASP A 154 13.47 17.53 2.75
N ALA A 155 14.35 18.18 3.51
CA ALA A 155 14.48 18.00 4.96
C ALA A 155 13.20 18.36 5.75
N ASP A 156 12.18 18.87 5.08
CA ASP A 156 10.89 19.26 5.64
C ASP A 156 9.71 18.39 5.17
N THR A 157 9.97 17.19 4.62
CA THR A 157 8.92 16.22 4.28
C THR A 157 8.54 15.32 5.47
N ALA A 158 7.25 15.20 5.74
CA ALA A 158 6.68 14.24 6.68
C ALA A 158 6.02 13.07 5.94
N LEU A 159 5.84 11.96 6.66
CA LEU A 159 5.28 10.73 6.12
C LEU A 159 4.10 10.27 6.97
N VAL A 160 3.00 9.92 6.29
CA VAL A 160 1.83 9.23 6.85
C VAL A 160 1.64 7.91 6.12
N LEU A 161 1.59 6.79 6.84
CA LEU A 161 1.23 5.48 6.30
C LEU A 161 -0.12 5.07 6.88
N ALA A 162 -1.16 5.10 6.05
CA ALA A 162 -2.49 4.63 6.41
C ALA A 162 -2.53 3.10 6.49
N ASN A 163 -3.50 2.57 7.23
CA ASN A 163 -3.70 1.15 7.48
C ASN A 163 -5.04 0.68 6.90
N THR A 164 -5.08 0.56 5.60
CA THR A 164 -6.27 0.11 4.87
C THR A 164 -6.55 -1.38 5.02
N GLY A 165 -5.59 -2.19 5.51
CA GLY A 165 -5.73 -3.64 5.56
C GLY A 165 -6.09 -4.25 6.90
N GLN A 166 -5.79 -3.58 8.03
CA GLN A 166 -6.13 -4.08 9.36
C GLN A 166 -7.35 -3.37 9.93
N LEU A 167 -8.53 -3.64 9.38
CA LEU A 167 -9.77 -2.94 9.74
C LEU A 167 -10.76 -3.77 10.58
N ILE A 168 -10.35 -4.98 10.97
CA ILE A 168 -11.16 -5.85 11.84
C ILE A 168 -10.66 -5.72 13.28
N TRP A 169 -11.52 -5.27 14.20
CA TRP A 169 -11.18 -5.22 15.62
C TRP A 169 -11.22 -6.60 16.26
N HIS A 170 -10.08 -7.10 16.73
CA HIS A 170 -10.02 -8.33 17.52
C HIS A 170 -10.05 -7.99 19.02
N CYS A 171 -11.24 -8.14 19.63
CA CYS A 171 -11.49 -7.82 21.04
C CYS A 171 -10.50 -8.49 22.01
N GLY A 172 -10.20 -9.78 21.79
CA GLY A 172 -9.38 -10.57 22.71
C GLY A 172 -7.93 -10.10 22.81
N SER A 173 -7.38 -9.51 21.74
CA SER A 173 -6.03 -8.93 21.76
C SER A 173 -6.04 -7.41 21.68
N SER A 174 -7.21 -6.78 21.79
CA SER A 174 -7.42 -5.31 21.70
C SER A 174 -6.62 -4.65 20.57
N ARG A 175 -6.70 -5.21 19.36
CA ARG A 175 -5.98 -4.66 18.19
C ARG A 175 -6.76 -4.89 16.90
N ALA A 176 -6.49 -4.05 15.91
CA ALA A 176 -6.94 -4.25 14.55
C ALA A 176 -6.13 -5.35 13.83
N VAL A 177 -6.78 -6.17 13.01
CA VAL A 177 -6.17 -7.28 12.28
C VAL A 177 -6.69 -7.35 10.84
N THR A 178 -5.92 -7.97 9.95
CA THR A 178 -6.37 -8.31 8.60
C THR A 178 -7.34 -9.49 8.62
N HIS A 179 -8.12 -9.66 7.55
CA HIS A 179 -8.98 -10.84 7.38
C HIS A 179 -8.17 -12.15 7.43
N GLN A 180 -6.99 -12.17 6.81
CA GLN A 180 -6.09 -13.32 6.87
C GLN A 180 -5.63 -13.63 8.31
N THR A 181 -5.30 -12.60 9.09
CA THR A 181 -4.94 -12.77 10.51
C THR A 181 -6.13 -13.29 11.33
N TRP A 182 -7.35 -12.83 11.03
CA TRP A 182 -8.57 -13.33 11.67
C TRP A 182 -8.78 -14.82 11.41
N LEU A 183 -8.66 -15.26 10.15
CA LEU A 183 -8.78 -16.68 9.80
C LEU A 183 -7.71 -17.55 10.47
N ALA A 184 -6.55 -16.97 10.76
CA ALA A 184 -5.42 -17.60 11.46
C ALA A 184 -5.51 -17.53 13.00
N LEU A 185 -6.61 -17.02 13.58
CA LEU A 185 -6.77 -17.07 15.04
C LEU A 185 -6.87 -18.51 15.55
N PRO A 186 -6.39 -18.81 16.78
CA PRO A 186 -6.47 -20.15 17.36
C PRO A 186 -7.91 -20.70 17.42
N ARG A 187 -8.04 -22.01 17.24
CA ARG A 187 -9.31 -22.74 17.27
C ARG A 187 -9.25 -23.92 18.25
N SER A 188 -10.41 -24.46 18.61
CA SER A 188 -10.49 -25.63 19.50
C SER A 188 -9.89 -26.88 18.87
N SER A 189 -10.01 -27.03 17.55
CA SER A 189 -9.38 -28.07 16.73
C SER A 189 -9.00 -27.52 15.36
N ALA A 190 -8.16 -28.25 14.64
CA ALA A 190 -7.69 -27.90 13.30
C ALA A 190 -8.79 -27.89 12.22
N VAL A 191 -9.97 -28.45 12.51
CA VAL A 191 -11.11 -28.54 11.58
C VAL A 191 -12.29 -27.67 11.97
N ASP A 192 -12.24 -27.03 13.15
CA ASP A 192 -13.29 -26.10 13.56
C ASP A 192 -13.32 -24.88 12.64
N ALA A 193 -14.51 -24.30 12.51
CA ALA A 193 -14.71 -23.07 11.77
C ALA A 193 -13.98 -21.88 12.44
N PRO A 194 -13.57 -20.85 11.67
CA PRO A 194 -13.07 -19.61 12.24
C PRO A 194 -14.15 -18.92 13.08
N LEU A 195 -13.71 -18.03 13.98
CA LEU A 195 -14.61 -17.20 14.77
C LEU A 195 -15.53 -16.36 13.88
N THR A 196 -16.81 -16.28 14.24
CA THR A 196 -17.77 -15.43 13.54
C THR A 196 -17.56 -13.96 13.92
N MET A 197 -17.41 -13.10 12.92
CA MET A 197 -17.37 -11.66 13.14
C MET A 197 -18.76 -11.12 13.52
N THR A 198 -18.79 -10.19 14.46
CA THR A 198 -20.00 -9.51 14.93
C THR A 198 -19.82 -8.00 14.85
N ARG A 199 -20.87 -7.23 15.21
CA ARG A 199 -20.76 -5.77 15.35
C ARG A 199 -19.62 -5.30 16.28
N ARG A 200 -19.18 -6.14 17.22
CA ARG A 200 -18.06 -5.81 18.14
C ARG A 200 -16.71 -5.79 17.45
N ASN A 201 -16.61 -6.33 16.23
CA ASN A 201 -15.37 -6.38 15.45
C ASN A 201 -15.24 -5.21 14.46
N LYS A 202 -16.20 -4.28 14.47
CA LYS A 202 -16.15 -3.05 13.67
C LYS A 202 -15.35 -1.97 14.40
N ILE A 203 -14.56 -1.21 13.65
CA ILE A 203 -13.88 -0.01 14.14
C ILE A 203 -14.70 1.20 13.67
N PRO A 204 -15.16 2.08 14.57
CA PRO A 204 -15.91 3.28 14.18
C PRO A 204 -15.15 4.13 13.16
N SER A 205 -15.86 4.62 12.13
CA SER A 205 -15.31 5.41 11.02
C SER A 205 -14.18 4.75 10.22
N ASN A 206 -13.96 3.44 10.41
CA ASN A 206 -12.88 2.68 9.82
C ASN A 206 -13.34 1.22 9.57
N GLN A 207 -14.61 1.04 9.17
CA GLN A 207 -15.19 -0.29 8.98
C GLN A 207 -14.69 -0.99 7.72
N ASP A 208 -14.31 -0.20 6.72
CA ASP A 208 -13.74 -0.63 5.45
C ASP A 208 -12.68 0.37 4.99
N TRP A 209 -12.01 0.03 3.90
CA TRP A 209 -10.90 0.81 3.38
C TRP A 209 -11.33 2.20 2.89
N GLN A 210 -12.58 2.39 2.44
CA GLN A 210 -13.10 3.70 2.02
C GLN A 210 -13.28 4.60 3.23
N GLU A 211 -13.96 4.10 4.27
CA GLU A 211 -14.13 4.82 5.54
C GLU A 211 -12.76 5.16 6.15
N HIS A 212 -11.79 4.25 6.11
CA HIS A 212 -10.45 4.50 6.64
C HIS A 212 -9.71 5.62 5.89
N VAL A 213 -9.77 5.61 4.55
CA VAL A 213 -9.16 6.68 3.74
C VAL A 213 -9.80 8.02 4.10
N ALA A 214 -11.13 8.09 4.15
CA ALA A 214 -11.85 9.29 4.55
C ALA A 214 -11.46 9.75 5.97
N CYS A 215 -11.39 8.84 6.95
CA CYS A 215 -10.98 9.13 8.32
C CYS A 215 -9.55 9.73 8.39
N VAL A 216 -8.60 9.25 7.58
CA VAL A 216 -7.25 9.84 7.52
C VAL A 216 -7.31 11.26 6.94
N PHE A 217 -8.10 11.50 5.89
CA PHE A 217 -8.30 12.86 5.39
C PHE A 217 -8.94 13.76 6.45
N ASP A 218 -10.05 13.32 7.04
CA ASP A 218 -10.89 14.10 7.95
C ASP A 218 -10.25 14.36 9.30
N GLU A 219 -9.49 13.42 9.86
CA GLU A 219 -8.97 13.55 11.23
C GLU A 219 -7.49 13.91 11.29
N ILE A 220 -6.70 13.49 10.29
CA ILE A 220 -5.26 13.72 10.24
C ILE A 220 -4.94 14.89 9.32
N LEU A 221 -5.25 14.76 8.03
CA LEU A 221 -4.80 15.72 7.01
C LEU A 221 -5.60 17.03 7.06
N SER A 222 -6.85 17.01 7.51
CA SER A 222 -7.70 18.20 7.65
C SER A 222 -7.36 19.01 8.90
N ALA A 223 -6.74 18.38 9.91
CA ALA A 223 -6.36 18.97 11.19
C ALA A 223 -5.13 19.90 11.08
N ARG A 224 -5.13 20.73 10.02
CA ARG A 224 -4.16 21.77 9.71
C ARG A 224 -4.13 22.83 10.82
N GLY A 225 -2.93 23.18 11.26
CA GLY A 225 -2.68 24.03 12.44
C GLY A 225 -2.71 23.29 13.78
N ARG A 226 -3.08 21.99 13.80
CA ARG A 226 -3.09 21.16 15.02
C ARG A 226 -2.16 19.95 14.90
N LEU A 227 -2.42 19.06 13.95
CA LEU A 227 -1.62 17.86 13.70
C LEU A 227 -0.68 18.02 12.51
N VAL A 228 -1.10 18.79 11.52
CA VAL A 228 -0.33 19.09 10.31
C VAL A 228 -0.15 20.59 10.20
N ARG A 229 0.92 21.06 9.56
CA ARG A 229 1.14 22.49 9.30
C ARG A 229 -0.04 23.12 8.52
N LYS A 230 -0.33 24.41 8.77
CA LYS A 230 -1.54 25.09 8.23
C LYS A 230 -1.57 25.16 6.69
N ASP A 231 -0.42 25.42 6.08
CA ASP A 231 -0.18 25.63 4.66
C ASP A 231 0.58 24.45 4.02
N VAL A 232 0.44 23.25 4.61
CA VAL A 232 1.06 22.03 4.12
C VAL A 232 0.67 21.71 2.67
N LYS A 233 1.62 21.15 1.92
CA LYS A 233 1.35 20.49 0.63
C LYS A 233 1.36 18.99 0.80
N ILE A 234 0.42 18.31 0.16
CA ILE A 234 0.18 16.89 0.33
C ILE A 234 0.38 16.19 -1.00
N ASP A 235 1.31 15.24 -1.04
CA ASP A 235 1.38 14.26 -2.09
C ASP A 235 0.74 12.96 -1.62
N ILE A 236 0.09 12.27 -2.55
CA ILE A 236 -0.59 11.01 -2.26
C ILE A 236 0.09 9.89 -3.02
N ILE A 237 0.32 8.77 -2.35
CA ILE A 237 0.61 7.49 -2.98
C ILE A 237 -0.55 6.54 -2.68
N GLY A 238 -1.27 6.14 -3.71
CA GLY A 238 -2.42 5.25 -3.62
C GLY A 238 -2.11 3.86 -4.18
N LEU A 239 -2.38 2.82 -3.41
CA LEU A 239 -2.17 1.43 -3.79
C LEU A 239 -3.53 0.73 -3.98
N SER A 240 -3.83 0.29 -5.19
CA SER A 240 -5.09 -0.40 -5.55
C SER A 240 -6.32 0.32 -4.97
N GLU A 241 -7.10 -0.33 -4.11
CA GLU A 241 -8.30 0.25 -3.49
C GLU A 241 -7.97 1.45 -2.59
N GLY A 242 -6.80 1.49 -1.95
CA GLY A 242 -6.36 2.67 -1.19
C GLY A 242 -6.25 3.91 -2.09
N GLY A 243 -5.78 3.73 -3.32
CA GLY A 243 -5.76 4.79 -4.34
C GLY A 243 -7.15 5.16 -4.83
N LEU A 244 -8.01 4.18 -5.10
CA LEU A 244 -9.42 4.43 -5.47
C LEU A 244 -10.15 5.24 -4.40
N GLY A 245 -9.94 4.92 -3.12
CA GLY A 245 -10.53 5.65 -2.00
C GLY A 245 -10.09 7.10 -1.97
N ALA A 246 -8.80 7.36 -2.21
CA ALA A 246 -8.26 8.71 -2.24
C ALA A 246 -8.82 9.52 -3.42
N ILE A 247 -8.91 8.91 -4.60
CA ILE A 247 -9.51 9.55 -5.79
C ILE A 247 -10.97 9.90 -5.55
N ARG A 248 -11.78 8.96 -5.05
CA ARG A 248 -13.21 9.20 -4.78
C ARG A 248 -13.43 10.28 -3.73
N TYR A 249 -12.66 10.24 -2.64
CA TYR A 249 -12.77 11.25 -1.59
C TYR A 249 -12.39 12.64 -2.12
N LEU A 250 -11.29 12.74 -2.88
CA LEU A 250 -10.86 14.01 -3.45
C LEU A 250 -11.81 14.53 -4.53
N ALA A 251 -12.40 13.65 -5.35
CA ALA A 251 -13.41 14.05 -6.33
C ALA A 251 -14.63 14.72 -5.65
N ALA A 252 -15.09 14.14 -4.54
CA ALA A 252 -16.23 14.68 -3.78
C ALA A 252 -15.92 16.00 -3.05
N GLU A 253 -14.67 16.19 -2.60
CA GLU A 253 -14.26 17.30 -1.74
C GLU A 253 -13.22 18.23 -2.40
N TRP A 254 -13.17 18.24 -3.74
CA TRP A 254 -12.03 18.83 -4.47
C TRP A 254 -11.81 20.30 -4.15
N ASP A 255 -12.87 21.11 -4.11
CA ASP A 255 -12.76 22.54 -3.82
C ASP A 255 -12.06 22.83 -2.48
N THR A 256 -12.29 21.97 -1.48
CA THR A 256 -11.68 22.07 -0.16
C THR A 256 -10.21 21.66 -0.19
N TRP A 257 -9.85 20.64 -0.98
CA TRP A 257 -8.52 20.01 -0.99
C TRP A 257 -7.56 20.55 -2.05
N ARG A 258 -8.07 21.10 -3.15
CA ARG A 258 -7.31 21.63 -4.29
C ARG A 258 -6.15 22.53 -3.89
N PRO A 259 -6.25 23.44 -2.89
CA PRO A 259 -5.12 24.29 -2.50
C PRO A 259 -3.97 23.52 -1.83
N PHE A 260 -4.21 22.30 -1.34
CA PHE A 260 -3.28 21.53 -0.51
C PHE A 260 -2.68 20.33 -1.24
N ILE A 261 -3.39 19.72 -2.19
CA ILE A 261 -2.86 18.56 -2.93
C ILE A 261 -1.83 19.04 -3.96
N SER A 262 -0.66 18.40 -3.97
CA SER A 262 0.47 18.69 -4.85
C SER A 262 0.47 17.75 -6.05
N ALA A 263 0.55 16.43 -5.82
CA ALA A 263 0.47 15.40 -6.86
C ALA A 263 0.01 14.03 -6.30
N ILE A 264 -0.38 13.13 -7.19
CA ILE A 264 -0.87 11.78 -6.85
C ILE A 264 -0.10 10.73 -7.68
N ALA A 265 0.55 9.78 -7.02
CA ALA A 265 1.09 8.59 -7.66
C ALA A 265 0.22 7.37 -7.30
N LEU A 266 -0.15 6.58 -8.29
CA LEU A 266 -1.00 5.41 -8.12
C LEU A 266 -0.25 4.16 -8.54
N SER A 267 -0.42 3.07 -7.80
CA SER A 267 0.02 1.75 -8.22
C SER A 267 -1.20 0.85 -8.36
N ASN A 268 -1.33 0.27 -9.56
CA ASN A 268 -2.53 -0.44 -10.00
C ASN A 268 -3.80 0.41 -9.80
N PRO A 269 -3.97 1.50 -10.59
CA PRO A 269 -5.15 2.36 -10.48
C PRO A 269 -6.44 1.56 -10.72
N LEU A 270 -7.41 1.71 -9.81
CA LEU A 270 -8.73 1.06 -9.91
C LEU A 270 -9.87 2.05 -10.19
N HIS A 271 -9.55 3.33 -10.41
CA HIS A 271 -10.52 4.34 -10.79
C HIS A 271 -10.67 4.38 -12.31
N TYR A 272 -11.86 4.70 -12.78
CA TYR A 272 -12.15 4.81 -14.21
C TYR A 272 -12.73 6.17 -14.56
N THR A 273 -12.33 6.73 -15.70
CA THR A 273 -12.81 8.03 -16.20
C THR A 273 -14.34 8.11 -16.26
N HIS A 274 -14.98 7.04 -16.75
CA HIS A 274 -16.42 6.96 -16.95
C HIS A 274 -17.22 6.59 -15.69
N ILE A 275 -16.57 6.35 -14.54
CA ILE A 275 -17.23 6.00 -13.27
C ILE A 275 -16.91 7.04 -12.20
N ASP A 276 -15.62 7.33 -11.99
CA ASP A 276 -15.14 8.10 -10.86
C ASP A 276 -14.80 9.56 -11.22
N LEU A 277 -14.78 9.93 -12.51
CA LEU A 277 -14.38 11.26 -13.01
C LEU A 277 -15.43 11.90 -13.94
N VAL A 278 -16.71 11.56 -13.76
CA VAL A 278 -17.80 11.88 -14.72
C VAL A 278 -18.32 13.32 -14.64
N GLU A 279 -18.24 13.93 -13.46
CA GLU A 279 -19.05 15.13 -13.15
C GLU A 279 -18.43 16.44 -13.66
N GLU A 280 -17.18 16.46 -14.09
CA GLU A 280 -16.48 17.70 -14.44
C GLU A 280 -15.86 17.65 -15.84
N SER A 281 -16.10 18.72 -16.62
CA SER A 281 -15.44 18.87 -17.92
C SER A 281 -13.93 19.09 -17.74
N PRO A 282 -13.07 18.36 -18.48
CA PRO A 282 -11.62 18.58 -18.46
C PRO A 282 -11.21 19.97 -18.98
N ALA A 283 -12.15 20.72 -19.59
CA ALA A 283 -11.91 22.08 -20.07
C ALA A 283 -11.84 23.14 -18.94
N VAL A 284 -12.22 22.79 -17.71
CA VAL A 284 -12.11 23.69 -16.55
C VAL A 284 -10.74 23.47 -15.89
N PRO A 285 -9.79 24.41 -15.96
CA PRO A 285 -8.42 24.18 -15.47
C PRO A 285 -8.31 23.92 -13.96
N SER A 286 -9.32 24.31 -13.19
CA SER A 286 -9.39 24.05 -11.74
C SER A 286 -10.10 22.76 -11.37
N SER A 287 -10.67 22.02 -12.33
CA SER A 287 -11.40 20.78 -12.08
C SER A 287 -10.47 19.68 -11.56
N PHE A 288 -11.04 18.73 -10.83
CA PHE A 288 -10.33 17.56 -10.38
C PHE A 288 -9.85 16.72 -11.57
N VAL A 289 -10.66 16.62 -12.63
CA VAL A 289 -10.29 15.90 -13.87
C VAL A 289 -9.06 16.52 -14.53
N SER A 290 -8.97 17.85 -14.60
CA SER A 290 -7.78 18.55 -15.12
C SER A 290 -6.56 18.35 -14.22
N PHE A 291 -6.76 18.26 -12.91
CA PHE A 291 -5.70 17.91 -11.96
C PHE A 291 -5.22 16.47 -12.16
N ILE A 292 -6.12 15.49 -12.30
CA ILE A 292 -5.75 14.09 -12.53
C ILE A 292 -4.96 13.94 -13.84
N SER A 293 -5.36 14.62 -14.91
CA SER A 293 -4.66 14.50 -16.20
C SER A 293 -3.24 15.05 -16.21
N SER A 294 -2.93 16.00 -15.33
CA SER A 294 -1.63 16.70 -15.32
C SER A 294 -0.78 16.41 -14.09
N ARG A 295 -1.38 16.00 -12.97
CA ARG A 295 -0.73 15.82 -11.66
C ARG A 295 -1.09 14.50 -10.99
N CYS A 296 -1.63 13.55 -11.76
CA CYS A 296 -1.68 12.16 -11.37
C CYS A 296 -0.82 11.31 -12.32
N ARG A 297 -0.12 10.33 -11.75
CA ARG A 297 0.67 9.35 -12.51
C ARG A 297 0.36 7.96 -11.99
N SER A 298 0.16 7.01 -12.90
CA SER A 298 -0.13 5.62 -12.55
C SER A 298 0.99 4.67 -12.96
N TYR A 299 1.23 3.65 -12.14
CA TYR A 299 2.14 2.55 -12.39
C TYR A 299 1.34 1.24 -12.49
N VAL A 300 1.49 0.54 -13.61
CA VAL A 300 0.72 -0.68 -13.92
C VAL A 300 1.64 -1.88 -14.12
N LEU A 301 1.06 -3.08 -14.11
CA LEU A 301 1.80 -4.30 -14.44
C LEU A 301 2.35 -4.22 -15.86
N SER A 302 3.65 -4.36 -15.99
CA SER A 302 4.36 -4.44 -17.26
C SER A 302 5.78 -4.94 -17.02
N ASP A 303 6.25 -5.77 -17.95
CA ASP A 303 7.61 -6.30 -17.99
C ASP A 303 8.65 -5.29 -18.54
N LYS A 304 8.20 -4.12 -19.01
CA LYS A 304 9.08 -3.05 -19.47
C LYS A 304 9.83 -2.41 -18.29
N PRO A 305 10.96 -1.74 -18.53
CA PRO A 305 11.66 -1.01 -17.47
C PRO A 305 10.75 -0.05 -16.69
N VAL A 306 11.00 0.10 -15.39
CA VAL A 306 10.28 1.06 -14.53
C VAL A 306 10.30 2.44 -15.17
N GLY A 307 9.16 3.13 -15.18
CA GLY A 307 9.05 4.48 -15.75
C GLY A 307 8.95 4.51 -17.28
N PHE A 308 8.84 3.35 -17.95
CA PHE A 308 8.52 3.32 -19.39
C PHE A 308 7.03 3.66 -19.62
N PRO A 309 6.67 4.61 -20.50
CA PRO A 309 5.27 4.93 -20.78
C PRO A 309 4.47 3.76 -21.36
N VAL A 310 3.26 3.53 -20.86
CA VAL A 310 2.34 2.50 -21.36
C VAL A 310 0.91 3.03 -21.56
N PRO A 311 0.10 2.42 -22.43
CA PRO A 311 -1.30 2.78 -22.60
C PRO A 311 -2.08 2.69 -21.28
N GLY A 312 -3.13 3.51 -21.14
CA GLY A 312 -4.00 3.54 -19.94
C GLY A 312 -4.62 4.90 -19.66
N PHE A 313 -4.18 5.97 -20.32
CA PHE A 313 -4.71 7.32 -20.10
C PHE A 313 -6.22 7.42 -20.36
N GLN A 314 -6.76 6.76 -21.40
CA GLN A 314 -8.20 6.82 -21.68
C GLN A 314 -9.03 6.19 -20.56
N GLU A 315 -8.51 5.15 -19.92
CA GLU A 315 -9.20 4.42 -18.84
C GLU A 315 -9.15 5.18 -17.52
N HIS A 316 -7.98 5.73 -17.17
CA HIS A 316 -7.72 6.32 -15.85
C HIS A 316 -7.64 7.84 -15.84
N GLY A 317 -7.63 8.49 -17.00
CA GLY A 317 -7.54 9.95 -17.11
C GLY A 317 -6.19 10.54 -16.72
N CYS A 318 -5.16 9.71 -16.52
CA CYS A 318 -3.80 10.11 -16.16
C CYS A 318 -2.75 9.26 -16.87
N ASN A 319 -1.52 9.76 -16.98
CA ASN A 319 -0.45 9.04 -17.67
C ASN A 319 -0.09 7.75 -16.92
N CYS A 320 0.07 6.67 -17.68
CA CYS A 320 0.40 5.34 -17.16
C CYS A 320 1.82 4.94 -17.54
N TYR A 321 2.50 4.29 -16.60
CA TYR A 321 3.89 3.90 -16.68
C TYR A 321 4.07 2.45 -16.24
N SER A 322 5.07 1.80 -16.79
CA SER A 322 5.48 0.47 -16.34
C SER A 322 6.01 0.54 -14.91
N SER A 323 5.57 -0.41 -14.09
CA SER A 323 6.12 -0.68 -12.77
C SER A 323 7.39 -1.54 -12.78
N GLY A 324 7.74 -2.16 -13.91
CA GLY A 324 8.77 -3.20 -13.97
C GLY A 324 8.38 -4.51 -13.28
N GLU A 325 7.12 -4.65 -12.86
CA GLU A 325 6.53 -5.87 -12.30
C GLU A 325 5.51 -6.44 -13.28
N ALA A 326 5.68 -7.70 -13.67
CA ALA A 326 4.91 -8.29 -14.75
C ALA A 326 3.64 -9.03 -14.27
N LEU A 327 3.61 -9.52 -13.03
CA LEU A 327 2.65 -10.53 -12.59
C LEU A 327 1.90 -10.19 -11.30
N HIS A 328 2.55 -9.46 -10.39
CA HIS A 328 2.08 -9.35 -9.02
C HIS A 328 1.82 -7.90 -8.64
N THR A 329 0.55 -7.50 -8.62
CA THR A 329 0.15 -6.13 -8.25
C THR A 329 0.77 -5.65 -6.94
N GLU A 330 0.85 -6.52 -5.93
CA GLU A 330 1.42 -6.18 -4.62
C GLU A 330 2.92 -5.80 -4.71
N CYS A 331 3.61 -6.28 -5.75
CA CYS A 331 5.02 -6.04 -6.00
C CYS A 331 5.30 -4.76 -6.80
N ILE A 332 4.27 -4.05 -7.29
CA ILE A 332 4.47 -2.76 -7.97
C ILE A 332 5.13 -1.75 -7.03
N MET A 333 4.61 -1.57 -5.82
CA MET A 333 5.15 -0.58 -4.87
C MET A 333 6.62 -0.84 -4.53
N PRO A 334 7.06 -2.08 -4.17
CA PRO A 334 8.48 -2.38 -3.99
C PRO A 334 9.38 -2.04 -5.18
N LYS A 335 8.87 -2.15 -6.42
CA LYS A 335 9.66 -1.89 -7.65
C LYS A 335 9.69 -0.43 -8.08
N ALA A 336 8.58 0.29 -7.89
CA ALA A 336 8.37 1.59 -8.51
C ALA A 336 8.43 2.78 -7.55
N TRP A 337 8.53 2.56 -6.22
CA TRP A 337 8.46 3.67 -5.26
C TRP A 337 9.56 4.73 -5.45
N GLU A 338 10.75 4.36 -5.94
CA GLU A 338 11.83 5.33 -6.21
C GLU A 338 11.43 6.31 -7.32
N ASP A 339 10.89 5.78 -8.43
CA ASP A 339 10.40 6.59 -9.57
C ASP A 339 9.19 7.44 -9.15
N MET A 340 8.29 6.89 -8.33
CA MET A 340 7.17 7.65 -7.74
C MET A 340 7.67 8.85 -6.94
N LEU A 341 8.67 8.65 -6.06
CA LEU A 341 9.22 9.73 -5.25
C LEU A 341 9.94 10.79 -6.10
N GLU A 342 10.65 10.38 -7.14
CA GLU A 342 11.31 11.31 -8.09
C GLU A 342 10.29 12.20 -8.77
N TRP A 343 9.23 11.60 -9.30
CA TRP A 343 8.17 12.35 -9.96
C TRP A 343 7.42 13.27 -8.99
N LEU A 344 7.05 12.78 -7.80
CA LEU A 344 6.39 13.60 -6.78
C LEU A 344 7.28 14.79 -6.36
N ALA A 345 8.59 14.57 -6.19
CA ALA A 345 9.53 15.65 -5.87
C ALA A 345 9.59 16.71 -6.96
N LYS A 346 9.56 16.32 -8.24
CA LYS A 346 9.49 17.24 -9.38
C LYS A 346 8.21 18.08 -9.36
N MET A 347 7.06 17.45 -9.11
CA MET A 347 5.76 18.15 -9.06
C MET A 347 5.67 19.12 -7.89
N TYR A 348 6.17 18.73 -6.71
CA TYR A 348 6.24 19.61 -5.56
C TYR A 348 7.15 20.82 -5.78
N ALA A 349 8.31 20.61 -6.42
CA ALA A 349 9.26 21.69 -6.73
C ALA A 349 8.73 22.69 -7.76
N ASN A 350 7.81 22.27 -8.65
CA ASN A 350 7.25 23.11 -9.72
C ASN A 350 5.71 23.16 -9.66
N PRO A 351 5.12 23.94 -8.73
CA PRO A 351 3.66 23.97 -8.52
C PRO A 351 2.83 24.55 -9.66
N SER A 352 3.45 25.10 -10.71
CA SER A 352 2.80 25.54 -11.96
C SER A 352 2.85 24.49 -13.07
N ASP A 353 3.69 23.47 -12.94
CA ASP A 353 3.98 22.54 -14.03
C ASP A 353 3.03 21.33 -13.97
N GLY A 354 2.63 20.85 -15.14
CA GLY A 354 1.86 19.62 -15.29
C GLY A 354 2.63 18.66 -16.18
N GLU A 355 2.37 17.37 -16.00
CA GLU A 355 2.80 16.39 -16.96
C GLU A 355 2.01 16.54 -18.27
N ALA A 356 2.71 16.54 -19.40
CA ALA A 356 2.07 16.58 -20.70
C ALA A 356 1.34 15.25 -20.98
N HIS A 357 0.18 15.31 -21.62
CA HIS A 357 -0.55 14.12 -22.05
C HIS A 357 0.29 13.30 -23.04
N LEU A 358 0.43 12.00 -22.79
CA LEU A 358 1.14 11.08 -23.67
C LEU A 358 0.17 10.43 -24.65
N GLU A 359 0.38 10.71 -25.95
CA GLU A 359 -0.36 10.08 -27.03
C GLU A 359 0.38 8.83 -27.54
N PHE A 360 -0.31 7.70 -27.55
CA PHE A 360 0.18 6.46 -28.17
C PHE A 360 -0.42 6.35 -29.57
N LYS A 361 0.44 6.27 -30.59
CA LYS A 361 0.04 5.97 -31.97
C LYS A 361 0.36 4.51 -32.25
N GLU A 362 -0.66 3.70 -32.51
CA GLU A 362 -0.46 2.39 -33.10
C GLU A 362 0.04 2.59 -34.53
N LEU A 363 1.26 2.10 -34.81
CA LEU A 363 1.75 2.01 -36.18
C LEU A 363 1.13 0.75 -36.77
N ASP A 364 0.03 0.90 -37.50
CA ASP A 364 -0.52 -0.17 -38.32
C ASP A 364 0.60 -0.71 -39.20
N GLY A 365 0.90 -2.00 -39.05
CA GLY A 365 1.93 -2.67 -39.81
C GLY A 365 1.66 -2.49 -41.30
N ALA A 366 2.59 -1.87 -42.01
CA ALA A 366 2.55 -1.77 -43.45
C ALA A 366 2.46 -3.19 -44.05
N THR A 367 1.27 -3.56 -44.51
CA THR A 367 1.09 -4.60 -45.50
C THR A 367 1.95 -4.22 -46.68
N SER A 368 3.02 -4.99 -46.90
CA SER A 368 3.82 -4.93 -48.11
C SER A 368 2.91 -5.26 -49.29
N GLU A 369 2.35 -4.25 -49.95
CA GLU A 369 1.82 -4.39 -51.30
C GLU A 369 3.00 -4.75 -52.21
N THR A 370 3.16 -6.04 -52.47
CA THR A 370 3.91 -6.53 -53.62
C THR A 370 3.23 -5.99 -54.86
N VAL A 371 3.80 -4.93 -55.43
CA VAL A 371 3.48 -4.44 -56.77
C VAL A 371 3.66 -5.60 -57.74
N VAL A 372 2.57 -5.98 -58.39
CA VAL A 372 2.55 -6.86 -59.55
C VAL A 372 3.25 -6.10 -60.68
N GLY A 373 4.48 -6.51 -61.02
CA GLY A 373 5.16 -6.13 -62.25
C GLY A 373 4.86 -7.14 -63.35
N ASN A 374 4.06 -6.73 -64.33
CA ASN A 374 3.97 -7.39 -65.63
C ASN A 374 5.18 -7.01 -66.51
N GLY A 375 5.69 -7.97 -67.28
CA GLY A 375 6.71 -7.87 -68.34
C GLY A 375 7.69 -9.03 -68.23
N ASP A 376 7.77 -10.01 -69.14
CA ASP A 376 7.49 -10.05 -70.58
C ASP A 376 6.58 -11.20 -71.03
#